data_AF-A0A6M0M700-F1
#
_entry.id   AF-A0A6M0M700-F1
#
_cell.length_a   1.000
_cell.length_b   1.000
_cell.length_c   1.000
_cell.angle_alpha   90.00
_cell.angle_beta   90.00
_cell.angle_gamma   90.00
#
_symmetry.space_group_name_H-M   'P 1'
#
loop_
_entity.id
_entity.type
_entity.pdbx_description
1 polymer ?
#
loop_
_entity_poly.entity_id
_entity_poly.type
_entity_poly.pdbx_seq_one_letter_code
_entity_poly.pdbx_strand_id
1 'polypeptide(L)'
;MGKLHHGTIIEINRNYGIIKSNYQDREVSFFFYLFPSMLNKKEQFIFSKQVRFEVRTVEIRSSKVMLAYNLKQVEGSEIKKYKIPKHKRSEDILTNYHHYIFSNFLKITDEKKLKDLIKIDTEFKEFCLNRVLFLEQSVKQVIIEFCLELNISDTEVYNLIEQEQETLKIKTKCFKKLKSKFEFREEFKLFSIRQSIKDVNTCEVVEAPLGIFLDNITIDKLSKVLNCLYIIFDKKSKKTNNKIKFLKYIRQLLPDLSIIRNASAHGNPLIPLILDTYYSPNFSVDLKDVFPSFNSGNNVEDIEIFGFIRWTTRQLVKRGIVGQYAGGLQYTALYYTKYVFSNAARRSFFSLFHITFCYFEFIEDNNYKEFIDEANDFIGMLDKDLEYPYTLLEESTHQEISITKHFFNILYPIVYTFSDGCYGMFLDVAVEVSKS
;
A
#
# COMPACT_ATOMS: atom_id res chain seq x y z
N MET A 1 17.80 14.48 27.98
CA MET A 1 18.82 14.78 26.94
C MET A 1 18.93 13.58 26.02
N GLY A 2 18.85 13.75 24.70
CA GLY A 2 18.92 12.63 23.75
C GLY A 2 20.31 11.97 23.74
N LYS A 3 20.36 10.67 23.44
CA LYS A 3 21.63 9.95 23.23
C LYS A 3 22.31 10.51 21.98
N LEU A 4 23.59 10.87 22.09
CA LEU A 4 24.36 11.42 20.99
C LEU A 4 24.92 10.29 20.12
N HIS A 5 24.72 10.39 18.81
CA HIS A 5 25.17 9.45 17.80
C HIS A 5 26.24 10.06 16.90
N HIS A 6 27.09 9.23 16.32
CA HIS A 6 28.13 9.63 15.37
C HIS A 6 27.82 9.07 13.98
N GLY A 7 28.05 9.84 12.94
CA GLY A 7 27.81 9.38 11.57
C GLY A 7 28.48 10.25 10.51
N THR A 8 28.34 9.85 9.27
CA THR A 8 28.93 10.49 8.09
C THR A 8 27.84 10.98 7.16
N ILE A 9 27.88 12.26 6.76
CA ILE A 9 26.98 12.78 5.73
C ILE A 9 27.36 12.12 4.38
N ILE A 10 26.40 11.42 3.77
CA ILE A 10 26.59 10.74 2.48
C ILE A 10 25.91 11.47 1.31
N GLU A 11 24.83 12.20 1.58
CA GLU A 11 24.06 12.89 0.55
C GLU A 11 23.47 14.20 1.07
N ILE A 12 23.43 15.21 0.22
CA ILE A 12 22.79 16.50 0.48
C ILE A 12 21.85 16.83 -0.68
N ASN A 13 20.57 16.93 -0.36
CA ASN A 13 19.52 17.41 -1.23
C ASN A 13 19.15 18.85 -0.86
N ARG A 14 18.17 19.42 -1.57
CA ARG A 14 17.79 20.83 -1.37
C ARG A 14 17.28 21.12 0.04
N ASN A 15 16.41 20.25 0.55
CA ASN A 15 15.68 20.48 1.81
C ASN A 15 15.99 19.43 2.89
N TYR A 16 16.83 18.44 2.58
CA TYR A 16 17.22 17.39 3.51
C TYR A 16 18.59 16.84 3.13
N GLY A 17 19.21 16.10 4.04
CA GLY A 17 20.37 15.28 3.76
C GLY A 17 20.24 13.90 4.39
N ILE A 18 21.24 13.06 4.11
CA ILE A 18 21.29 11.68 4.61
C ILE A 18 22.62 11.47 5.33
N ILE A 19 22.53 10.94 6.56
CA ILE A 19 23.66 10.57 7.41
C ILE A 19 23.71 9.05 7.54
N LYS A 20 24.84 8.45 7.20
CA LYS A 20 25.13 7.04 7.47
C LYS A 20 25.72 6.91 8.87
N SER A 21 25.23 5.98 9.69
CA SER A 21 25.67 5.82 11.08
C SER A 21 25.54 4.37 11.54
N ASN A 22 26.36 3.97 12.50
CA ASN A 22 26.18 2.71 13.21
C ASN A 22 25.16 2.91 14.34
N TYR A 23 24.02 2.24 14.23
CA TYR A 23 22.94 2.24 15.20
C TYR A 23 22.59 0.80 15.56
N GLN A 24 22.73 0.44 16.84
CA GLN A 24 22.52 -0.94 17.34
C GLN A 24 23.29 -1.99 16.53
N ASP A 25 24.60 -1.78 16.39
CA ASP A 25 25.53 -2.65 15.67
C ASP A 25 25.22 -2.87 14.18
N ARG A 26 24.38 -2.00 13.60
CA ARG A 26 24.08 -2.00 12.16
C ARG A 26 24.31 -0.65 11.53
N GLU A 27 24.77 -0.70 10.30
CA GLU A 27 24.95 0.48 9.48
C GLU A 27 23.60 0.88 8.86
N VAL A 28 23.07 2.02 9.28
CA VAL A 28 21.78 2.57 8.86
C VAL A 28 21.95 3.99 8.32
N SER A 29 20.90 4.51 7.67
CA SER A 29 20.85 5.90 7.20
C SER A 29 19.72 6.67 7.88
N PHE A 30 20.01 7.90 8.30
CA PHE A 30 19.07 8.84 8.90
C PHE A 30 18.89 10.06 8.02
N PHE A 31 17.65 10.46 7.81
CA PHE A 31 17.33 11.74 7.19
C PHE A 31 17.46 12.87 8.21
N PHE A 32 17.89 14.05 7.75
CA PHE A 32 17.83 15.30 8.51
C PHE A 32 17.33 16.43 7.64
N TYR A 33 16.63 17.40 8.22
CA TYR A 33 16.21 18.60 7.50
C TYR A 33 17.36 19.56 7.29
N LEU A 34 17.46 20.10 6.09
CA LEU A 34 18.39 21.17 5.75
C LEU A 34 17.64 22.49 5.72
N PHE A 35 17.76 23.28 6.79
CA PHE A 35 17.09 24.57 6.90
C PHE A 35 17.90 25.69 6.24
N PRO A 36 17.25 26.76 5.73
CA PRO A 36 17.96 27.92 5.19
C PRO A 36 18.95 28.55 6.18
N SER A 37 18.66 28.51 7.48
CA SER A 37 19.55 29.00 8.54
C SER A 37 20.85 28.20 8.69
N MET A 38 20.92 26.99 8.13
CA MET A 38 22.12 26.15 8.11
C MET A 38 23.05 26.48 6.94
N LEU A 39 22.63 27.40 6.05
CA LEU A 39 23.35 27.74 4.83
C LEU A 39 24.13 29.03 5.00
N ASN A 40 25.28 29.12 4.35
CA ASN A 40 26.02 30.38 4.27
C ASN A 40 25.34 31.36 3.27
N LYS A 41 25.86 32.59 3.20
CA LYS A 41 25.39 33.62 2.26
C LYS A 41 25.47 33.23 0.77
N LYS A 42 26.20 32.16 0.42
CA LYS A 42 26.34 31.61 -0.93
C LYS A 42 25.44 30.39 -1.17
N GLU A 43 24.47 30.13 -0.28
CA GLU A 43 23.58 28.95 -0.28
C GLU A 43 24.34 27.62 -0.25
N GLN A 44 25.46 27.59 0.47
CA GLN A 44 26.27 26.37 0.64
C GLN A 44 26.10 25.86 2.06
N PHE A 45 25.96 24.55 2.18
CA PHE A 45 26.05 23.87 3.46
C PHE A 45 27.52 23.55 3.73
N ILE A 46 28.11 24.21 4.73
CA ILE A 46 29.52 24.01 5.12
C ILE A 46 29.52 23.28 6.45
N PHE A 47 29.92 22.01 6.42
CA PHE A 47 29.88 21.15 7.58
C PHE A 47 30.98 20.09 7.50
N SER A 48 31.40 19.55 8.65
CA SER A 48 32.31 18.42 8.69
C SER A 48 31.66 17.18 8.07
N LYS A 49 32.44 16.34 7.38
CA LYS A 49 31.91 15.08 6.81
C LYS A 49 31.41 14.14 7.92
N GLN A 50 32.15 14.08 9.03
CA GLN A 50 31.76 13.38 10.26
C GLN A 50 30.94 14.31 11.16
N VAL A 51 29.82 13.83 11.69
CA VAL A 51 28.88 14.63 12.47
C VAL A 51 28.42 13.89 13.72
N ARG A 52 28.08 14.68 14.74
CA ARG A 52 27.35 14.22 15.93
C ARG A 52 25.90 14.68 15.81
N PHE A 53 24.95 13.84 16.19
CA PHE A 53 23.53 14.17 16.08
C PHE A 53 22.72 13.45 17.16
N GLU A 54 21.52 13.96 17.41
CA GLU A 54 20.51 13.27 18.21
C GLU A 54 19.45 12.67 17.28
N VAL A 55 18.74 11.64 17.73
CA VAL A 55 17.67 11.01 16.96
C VAL A 55 16.34 11.22 17.64
N ARG A 56 15.34 11.65 16.88
CA ARG A 56 13.95 11.77 17.34
C ARG A 56 13.01 10.99 16.42
N THR A 57 11.93 10.51 16.98
CA THR A 57 10.83 9.91 16.20
C THR A 57 9.82 11.00 15.85
N VAL A 58 9.45 11.07 14.57
CA VAL A 58 8.37 11.92 14.06
C VAL A 58 7.39 11.09 13.25
N GLU A 59 6.20 11.61 12.99
CA GLU A 59 5.25 10.99 12.06
C GLU A 59 5.34 11.67 10.69
N ILE A 60 5.62 10.90 9.63
CA ILE A 60 5.64 11.35 8.24
C ILE A 60 4.84 10.33 7.43
N ARG A 61 3.84 10.81 6.65
CA ARG A 61 2.98 9.93 5.82
C ARG A 61 2.37 8.78 6.64
N SER A 62 1.86 9.10 7.84
CA SER A 62 1.27 8.13 8.78
C SER A 62 2.20 6.98 9.21
N SER A 63 3.52 7.19 9.08
CA SER A 63 4.56 6.23 9.49
C SER A 63 5.52 6.88 10.48
N LYS A 64 6.00 6.11 11.46
CA LYS A 64 7.00 6.60 12.41
C LYS A 64 8.38 6.63 11.73
N VAL A 65 9.03 7.78 11.77
CA VAL A 65 10.32 8.06 11.14
C VAL A 65 11.36 8.52 12.16
N MET A 66 12.54 7.91 12.15
CA MET A 66 13.71 8.35 12.91
C MET A 66 14.45 9.42 12.11
N LEU A 67 14.46 10.64 12.63
CA LEU A 67 15.18 11.76 12.04
C LEU A 67 16.37 12.14 12.89
N ALA A 68 17.50 12.36 12.22
CA ALA A 68 18.63 13.04 12.81
C ALA A 68 18.31 14.53 12.99
N TYR A 69 18.60 15.08 14.16
CA TYR A 69 18.46 16.49 14.48
C TYR A 69 19.61 16.96 15.37
N ASN A 70 19.69 18.28 15.60
CA ASN A 70 20.76 18.89 16.39
C ASN A 70 22.17 18.50 15.91
N LEU A 71 22.40 18.61 14.59
CA LEU A 71 23.68 18.26 13.98
C LEU A 71 24.80 19.15 14.54
N LYS A 72 25.87 18.52 15.01
CA LYS A 72 27.09 19.14 15.55
C LYS A 72 28.30 18.65 14.77
N GLN A 73 29.26 19.55 14.56
CA GLN A 73 30.52 19.19 13.91
C GLN A 73 31.38 18.35 14.87
N VAL A 74 32.19 17.48 14.29
CA VAL A 74 33.25 16.76 15.02
C VAL A 74 34.53 17.57 14.89
N GLU A 75 35.12 17.95 16.01
CA GLU A 75 36.36 18.73 16.04
C GLU A 75 37.51 17.94 15.37
N GLY A 76 38.37 18.66 14.64
CA GLY A 76 39.47 18.06 13.88
C GLY A 76 39.08 17.30 12.62
N SER A 77 37.77 17.20 12.30
CA SER A 77 37.31 16.57 11.05
C SER A 77 37.38 17.52 9.85
N GLU A 78 37.64 16.96 8.66
CA GLU A 78 37.67 17.72 7.41
C GLU A 78 36.32 18.42 7.15
N ILE A 79 36.37 19.74 6.96
CA ILE A 79 35.22 20.57 6.60
C ILE A 79 34.98 20.46 5.10
N LYS A 80 33.77 20.04 4.72
CA LYS A 80 33.36 19.93 3.32
C LYS A 80 32.35 21.02 2.98
N LYS A 81 32.45 21.53 1.75
CA LYS A 81 31.47 22.45 1.15
C LYS A 81 30.52 21.63 0.29
N TYR A 82 29.29 21.44 0.75
CA TYR A 82 28.25 20.76 -0.01
C TYR A 82 27.52 21.79 -0.88
N LYS A 83 27.56 21.58 -2.20
CA LYS A 83 26.73 22.37 -3.13
C LYS A 83 25.31 21.88 -3.04
N ILE A 84 24.38 22.78 -2.77
CA ILE A 84 22.96 22.45 -2.76
C ILE A 84 22.48 22.43 -4.21
N PRO A 85 21.76 21.37 -4.64
CA PRO A 85 21.14 21.35 -5.95
C PRO A 85 20.27 22.60 -6.14
N LYS A 86 20.65 23.44 -7.12
CA LYS A 86 19.87 24.62 -7.46
C LYS A 86 18.61 24.17 -8.18
N HIS A 87 17.47 24.63 -7.70
CA HIS A 87 16.22 24.48 -8.42
C HIS A 87 16.20 25.56 -9.50
N LYS A 88 16.43 25.19 -10.76
CA LYS A 88 16.03 26.08 -11.85
C LYS A 88 14.51 26.06 -11.85
N ARG A 89 13.89 27.19 -11.48
CA ARG A 89 12.47 27.40 -11.71
C ARG A 89 12.31 27.62 -13.22
N SER A 90 12.32 26.55 -14.02
CA SER A 90 11.95 26.63 -15.43
C SER A 90 10.42 26.51 -15.54
N GLU A 91 9.85 27.09 -16.60
CA GLU A 91 8.45 26.84 -16.97
C GLU A 91 8.13 25.33 -17.00
N ASP A 92 9.11 24.49 -17.32
CA ASP A 92 8.98 23.03 -17.36
C ASP A 92 8.61 22.41 -16.00
N ILE A 93 9.10 22.93 -14.87
CA ILE A 93 8.72 22.37 -13.55
C ILE A 93 7.30 22.82 -13.16
N LEU A 94 6.91 24.02 -13.60
CA LEU A 94 5.58 24.58 -13.32
C LEU A 94 4.49 23.96 -14.22
N THR A 95 4.86 23.44 -15.38
CA THR A 95 3.93 22.86 -16.37
C THR A 95 4.08 21.35 -16.56
N ASN A 96 5.17 20.72 -16.09
CA ASN A 96 5.50 19.32 -16.36
C ASN A 96 6.03 18.57 -15.12
N TYR A 97 5.20 18.50 -14.07
CA TYR A 97 5.48 17.75 -12.85
C TYR A 97 5.88 16.28 -13.09
N HIS A 98 5.19 15.59 -14.02
CA HIS A 98 5.48 14.18 -14.33
C HIS A 98 6.89 14.03 -14.91
N HIS A 99 7.27 14.88 -15.86
CA HIS A 99 8.61 14.88 -16.45
C HIS A 99 9.69 15.09 -15.40
N TYR A 100 9.51 16.05 -14.50
CA TYR A 100 10.44 16.28 -13.40
C TYR A 100 10.60 15.04 -12.51
N ILE A 101 9.52 14.35 -12.17
CA ILE A 101 9.59 13.16 -11.33
C ILE A 101 10.30 12.02 -12.08
N PHE A 102 9.87 11.67 -13.30
CA PHE A 102 10.45 10.54 -14.05
C PHE A 102 11.93 10.76 -14.37
N SER A 103 12.31 11.97 -14.81
CA SER A 103 13.71 12.29 -15.13
C SER A 103 14.63 12.17 -13.91
N ASN A 104 14.23 12.69 -12.75
CA ASN A 104 15.05 12.62 -11.54
C ASN A 104 15.02 11.24 -10.87
N PHE A 105 13.86 10.58 -10.86
CA PHE A 105 13.67 9.31 -10.18
C PHE A 105 14.33 8.13 -10.92
N LEU A 106 14.22 8.11 -12.26
CA LEU A 106 14.83 7.08 -13.11
C LEU A 106 16.17 7.52 -13.72
N LYS A 107 16.59 8.77 -13.51
CA LYS A 107 17.81 9.36 -14.09
C LYS A 107 17.83 9.34 -15.63
N ILE A 108 16.66 9.44 -16.26
CA ILE A 108 16.49 9.44 -17.71
C ILE A 108 16.58 10.87 -18.24
N THR A 109 17.36 11.06 -19.31
CA THR A 109 17.56 12.37 -19.97
C THR A 109 16.99 12.43 -21.39
N ASP A 110 16.61 11.29 -21.96
CA ASP A 110 15.98 11.19 -23.28
C ASP A 110 14.50 11.63 -23.21
N GLU A 111 14.19 12.74 -23.87
CA GLU A 111 12.85 13.34 -23.91
C GLU A 111 11.77 12.43 -24.53
N LYS A 112 12.13 11.62 -25.54
CA LYS A 112 11.17 10.71 -26.16
C LYS A 112 10.84 9.57 -25.21
N LYS A 113 11.88 8.95 -24.61
CA LYS A 113 11.69 7.90 -23.59
C LYS A 113 10.88 8.41 -22.40
N LEU A 114 11.10 9.64 -21.95
CA LEU A 114 10.32 10.25 -20.87
C LEU A 114 8.84 10.42 -21.24
N LYS A 115 8.54 10.92 -22.44
CA LYS A 115 7.15 11.05 -22.90
C LYS A 115 6.45 9.70 -23.00
N ASP A 116 7.12 8.70 -23.53
CA ASP A 116 6.58 7.34 -23.68
C ASP A 116 6.33 6.71 -22.30
N LEU A 117 7.24 6.87 -21.33
CA LEU A 117 7.03 6.41 -19.95
C LEU A 117 5.87 7.10 -19.24
N ILE A 118 5.68 8.41 -19.45
CA ILE A 118 4.54 9.15 -18.87
C ILE A 118 3.21 8.66 -19.46
N LYS A 119 3.21 8.31 -20.76
CA LYS A 119 2.04 7.69 -21.41
C LYS A 119 1.74 6.32 -20.80
N ILE A 120 2.75 5.47 -20.65
CA ILE A 120 2.62 4.16 -20.00
C ILE A 120 2.12 4.29 -18.55
N ASP A 121 2.64 5.25 -17.77
CA ASP A 121 2.15 5.51 -16.41
C ASP A 121 0.68 5.96 -16.40
N THR A 122 0.23 6.67 -17.43
CA THR A 122 -1.18 7.08 -17.57
C THR A 122 -2.08 5.88 -17.86
N GLU A 123 -1.71 5.06 -18.84
CA GLU A 123 -2.43 3.81 -19.17
C GLU A 123 -2.46 2.86 -17.97
N PHE A 124 -1.35 2.75 -17.24
CA PHE A 124 -1.26 1.93 -16.03
C PHE A 124 -2.16 2.43 -14.90
N LYS A 125 -2.31 3.76 -14.74
CA LYS A 125 -3.25 4.35 -13.78
C LYS A 125 -4.70 4.01 -14.15
N GLU A 126 -5.05 4.10 -15.43
CA GLU A 126 -6.39 3.73 -15.90
C GLU A 126 -6.70 2.26 -15.64
N PHE A 127 -5.77 1.37 -15.97
CA PHE A 127 -5.85 -0.06 -15.64
C PHE A 127 -6.07 -0.30 -14.15
N CYS A 128 -5.23 0.29 -13.28
CA CYS A 128 -5.34 0.14 -11.84
C CYS A 128 -6.67 0.68 -11.30
N LEU A 129 -7.12 1.85 -11.78
CA LEU A 129 -8.36 2.48 -11.34
C LEU A 129 -9.57 1.63 -11.72
N ASN A 130 -9.65 1.17 -12.97
CA ASN A 130 -10.72 0.32 -13.46
C ASN A 130 -10.81 -0.97 -12.64
N ARG A 131 -9.66 -1.61 -12.36
CA ARG A 131 -9.64 -2.84 -11.55
C ARG A 131 -10.07 -2.59 -10.10
N VAL A 132 -9.67 -1.47 -9.47
CA VAL A 132 -10.15 -1.15 -8.12
C VAL A 132 -11.66 -0.93 -8.08
N LEU A 133 -12.21 -0.19 -9.06
CA LEU A 133 -13.66 0.04 -9.13
C LEU A 133 -14.43 -1.26 -9.31
N PHE A 134 -13.95 -2.14 -10.18
CA PHE A 134 -14.49 -3.49 -10.34
C PHE A 134 -14.47 -4.26 -9.01
N LEU A 135 -13.32 -4.36 -8.35
CA LEU A 135 -13.19 -5.10 -7.09
C LEU A 135 -14.08 -4.51 -5.98
N GLU A 136 -14.17 -3.18 -5.89
CA GLU A 136 -15.04 -2.52 -4.90
C GLU A 136 -16.50 -2.95 -5.09
N GLN A 137 -16.97 -2.99 -6.34
CA GLN A 137 -18.33 -3.43 -6.64
C GLN A 137 -18.52 -4.93 -6.41
N SER A 138 -17.58 -5.75 -6.88
CA SER A 138 -17.64 -7.21 -6.74
C SER A 138 -17.64 -7.65 -5.28
N VAL A 139 -16.86 -7.00 -4.41
CA VAL A 139 -16.87 -7.31 -2.97
C VAL A 139 -18.21 -6.98 -2.33
N LYS A 140 -18.82 -5.83 -2.67
CA LYS A 140 -20.16 -5.48 -2.18
C LYS A 140 -21.20 -6.50 -2.64
N GLN A 141 -21.13 -6.90 -3.91
CA GLN A 141 -22.03 -7.90 -4.47
C GLN A 141 -21.89 -9.25 -3.76
N VAL A 142 -20.67 -9.73 -3.53
CA VAL A 142 -20.43 -10.99 -2.79
C VAL A 142 -20.99 -10.91 -1.36
N ILE A 143 -20.85 -9.76 -0.68
CA ILE A 143 -21.45 -9.56 0.66
C ILE A 143 -22.98 -9.68 0.59
N ILE A 144 -23.63 -9.02 -0.37
CA ILE A 144 -25.09 -9.04 -0.53
C ILE A 144 -25.58 -10.46 -0.82
N GLU A 145 -24.99 -11.14 -1.80
CA GLU A 145 -25.34 -12.50 -2.15
C GLU A 145 -25.16 -13.45 -0.98
N PHE A 146 -24.09 -13.31 -0.22
CA PHE A 146 -23.84 -14.20 0.91
C PHE A 146 -24.80 -13.95 2.08
N CYS A 147 -25.22 -12.69 2.31
CA CYS A 147 -26.33 -12.40 3.22
C CYS A 147 -27.63 -13.09 2.78
N LEU A 148 -27.96 -13.05 1.48
CA LEU A 148 -29.15 -13.70 0.94
C LEU A 148 -29.09 -15.23 1.10
N GLU A 149 -27.96 -15.86 0.74
CA GLU A 149 -27.75 -17.31 0.90
C GLU A 149 -27.90 -17.78 2.34
N LEU A 150 -27.41 -16.99 3.29
CA LEU A 150 -27.46 -17.28 4.72
C LEU A 150 -28.76 -16.82 5.40
N ASN A 151 -29.72 -16.27 4.64
CA ASN A 151 -30.95 -15.67 5.15
C ASN A 151 -30.68 -14.68 6.31
N ILE A 152 -29.73 -13.77 6.10
CA ILE A 152 -29.42 -12.69 7.04
C ILE A 152 -30.23 -11.46 6.61
N SER A 153 -31.09 -11.00 7.49
CA SER A 153 -31.88 -9.78 7.27
C SER A 153 -31.05 -8.50 7.40
N ASP A 154 -31.49 -7.42 6.76
CA ASP A 154 -30.90 -6.08 6.91
C ASP A 154 -30.91 -5.64 8.39
N THR A 155 -31.99 -5.92 9.12
CA THR A 155 -32.09 -5.66 10.56
C THR A 155 -30.99 -6.37 11.36
N GLU A 156 -30.73 -7.66 11.08
CA GLU A 156 -29.64 -8.41 11.72
C GLU A 156 -28.27 -7.78 11.42
N VAL A 157 -28.03 -7.38 10.16
CA VAL A 157 -26.79 -6.69 9.75
C VAL A 157 -26.61 -5.41 10.54
N TYR A 158 -27.63 -4.56 10.60
CA TYR A 158 -27.52 -3.27 11.27
C TYR A 158 -27.41 -3.39 12.78
N ASN A 159 -28.07 -4.38 13.39
CA ASN A 159 -27.90 -4.66 14.82
C ASN A 159 -26.47 -5.06 15.16
N LEU A 160 -25.81 -5.82 14.27
CA LEU A 160 -24.40 -6.17 14.44
C LEU A 160 -23.49 -4.95 14.30
N ILE A 161 -23.71 -4.14 13.26
CA ILE A 161 -22.95 -2.90 13.01
C ILE A 161 -23.06 -1.91 14.19
N GLU A 162 -24.14 -1.93 14.97
CA GLU A 162 -24.32 -1.08 16.15
C GLU A 162 -23.54 -1.53 17.38
N GLN A 163 -23.04 -2.78 17.42
CA GLN A 163 -22.36 -3.32 18.61
C GLN A 163 -21.00 -2.65 18.88
N GLU A 164 -20.32 -2.18 17.84
CA GLU A 164 -19.05 -1.49 17.96
C GLU A 164 -19.16 0.01 17.68
N GLN A 165 -18.44 0.81 18.47
CA GLN A 165 -18.52 2.28 18.39
C GLN A 165 -18.08 2.82 17.01
N GLU A 166 -17.09 2.19 16.38
CA GLU A 166 -16.59 2.63 15.06
C GLU A 166 -17.60 2.37 13.94
N THR A 167 -18.17 1.16 13.88
CA THR A 167 -19.16 0.77 12.89
C THR A 167 -20.49 1.49 13.11
N LEU A 168 -20.87 1.77 14.36
CA LEU A 168 -22.01 2.63 14.70
C LEU A 168 -21.85 4.05 14.15
N LYS A 169 -20.65 4.63 14.25
CA LYS A 169 -20.34 5.95 13.66
C LYS A 169 -20.47 5.92 12.13
N ILE A 170 -20.05 4.83 11.49
CA ILE A 170 -20.20 4.63 10.04
C ILE A 170 -21.70 4.57 9.67
N LYS A 171 -22.48 3.73 10.35
CA LYS A 171 -23.93 3.61 10.17
C LYS A 171 -24.62 4.96 10.29
N THR A 172 -24.39 5.65 11.40
CA THR A 172 -25.02 6.93 11.71
C THR A 172 -24.72 7.99 10.64
N LYS A 173 -23.45 8.10 10.20
CA LYS A 173 -23.07 9.03 9.14
C LYS A 173 -23.69 8.65 7.80
N CYS A 174 -23.71 7.36 7.47
CA CYS A 174 -24.29 6.86 6.23
C CYS A 174 -25.80 7.14 6.19
N PHE A 175 -26.54 6.82 7.25
CA PHE A 175 -27.99 7.02 7.31
C PHE A 175 -28.39 8.49 7.23
N LYS A 176 -27.63 9.39 7.86
CA LYS A 176 -27.81 10.85 7.67
C LYS A 176 -27.62 11.25 6.20
N LYS A 177 -26.58 10.72 5.55
CA LYS A 177 -26.32 10.96 4.12
C LYS A 177 -27.44 10.41 3.24
N LEU A 178 -27.87 9.17 3.47
CA LEU A 178 -28.97 8.52 2.74
C LEU A 178 -30.26 9.32 2.85
N LYS A 179 -30.63 9.73 4.07
CA LYS A 179 -31.77 10.64 4.26
C LYS A 179 -31.63 11.88 3.40
N SER A 180 -30.54 12.64 3.57
CA SER A 180 -30.35 13.90 2.83
C SER A 180 -30.34 13.74 1.31
N LYS A 181 -29.88 12.59 0.80
CA LYS A 181 -29.76 12.32 -0.63
C LYS A 181 -31.07 11.86 -1.26
N PHE A 182 -31.86 11.07 -0.52
CA PHE A 182 -33.01 10.34 -1.06
C PHE A 182 -34.36 10.77 -0.51
N GLU A 183 -34.44 11.62 0.52
CA GLU A 183 -35.71 12.11 1.08
C GLU A 183 -36.66 12.59 -0.04
N PHE A 184 -37.89 12.06 -0.03
CA PHE A 184 -38.93 12.25 -1.06
C PHE A 184 -38.60 11.73 -2.47
N ARG A 185 -37.64 10.80 -2.61
CA ARG A 185 -37.38 10.04 -3.85
C ARG A 185 -37.88 8.60 -3.74
N GLU A 186 -37.89 7.89 -4.87
CA GLU A 186 -38.34 6.50 -4.95
C GLU A 186 -37.56 5.57 -4.02
N GLU A 187 -36.24 5.77 -3.90
CA GLU A 187 -35.39 4.96 -3.04
C GLU A 187 -35.77 5.08 -1.56
N PHE A 188 -36.32 6.22 -1.15
CA PHE A 188 -36.75 6.45 0.24
C PHE A 188 -37.93 5.57 0.63
N LYS A 189 -38.74 5.10 -0.33
CA LYS A 189 -39.83 4.15 -0.08
C LYS A 189 -39.32 2.78 0.39
N LEU A 190 -38.06 2.47 0.13
CA LEU A 190 -37.40 1.24 0.58
C LEU A 190 -36.85 1.35 2.00
N PHE A 191 -36.85 2.56 2.59
CA PHE A 191 -36.23 2.80 3.89
C PHE A 191 -37.28 2.69 5.00
N SER A 192 -36.88 2.13 6.15
CA SER A 192 -37.66 2.25 7.38
C SER A 192 -37.19 3.47 8.16
N ILE A 193 -38.14 4.34 8.52
CA ILE A 193 -37.87 5.56 9.27
C ILE A 193 -38.60 5.56 10.61
N ARG A 194 -38.06 6.30 11.58
CA ARG A 194 -38.74 6.64 12.82
C ARG A 194 -38.77 8.14 13.02
N GLN A 195 -39.69 8.63 13.84
CA GLN A 195 -39.68 10.03 14.26
C GLN A 195 -38.39 10.34 15.04
N SER A 196 -37.76 11.49 14.78
CA SER A 196 -36.56 11.89 15.53
C SER A 196 -36.93 12.26 16.96
N ILE A 197 -36.07 11.85 17.90
CA ILE A 197 -36.19 12.20 19.31
C ILE A 197 -35.90 13.71 19.52
N LYS A 198 -35.12 14.32 18.62
CA LYS A 198 -34.70 15.73 18.75
C LYS A 198 -35.70 16.72 18.20
N ASP A 199 -36.42 16.34 17.14
CA ASP A 199 -37.43 17.17 16.49
C ASP A 199 -38.52 16.27 15.91
N VAL A 200 -39.73 16.40 16.48
CA VAL A 200 -40.93 15.65 16.11
C VAL A 200 -41.34 15.85 14.65
N ASN A 201 -40.92 16.95 14.00
CA ASN A 201 -41.22 17.22 12.60
C ASN A 201 -40.23 16.56 11.64
N THR A 202 -39.25 15.83 12.16
CA THR A 202 -38.21 15.18 11.36
C THR A 202 -38.18 13.68 11.62
N CYS A 203 -37.66 12.93 10.64
CA CYS A 203 -37.43 11.50 10.76
C CYS A 203 -35.94 11.12 10.77
N GLU A 204 -35.65 9.93 11.28
CA GLU A 204 -34.35 9.26 11.20
C GLU A 204 -34.53 7.95 10.43
N VAL A 205 -33.58 7.66 9.54
CA VAL A 205 -33.51 6.34 8.88
C VAL A 205 -33.04 5.32 9.92
N VAL A 206 -33.77 4.22 10.04
CA VAL A 206 -33.50 3.10 10.97
C VAL A 206 -33.01 1.87 10.21
N GLU A 207 -33.50 1.70 8.99
CA GLU A 207 -33.12 0.61 8.09
C GLU A 207 -33.15 1.08 6.63
N ALA A 208 -32.26 0.53 5.81
CA ALA A 208 -32.21 0.72 4.37
C ALA A 208 -31.69 -0.58 3.72
N PRO A 209 -32.00 -0.86 2.44
CA PRO A 209 -31.44 -2.02 1.74
C PRO A 209 -29.91 -2.07 1.84
N LEU A 210 -29.34 -3.22 2.20
CA LEU A 210 -27.89 -3.37 2.39
C LEU A 210 -27.07 -2.89 1.18
N GLY A 211 -27.53 -3.15 -0.04
CA GLY A 211 -26.86 -2.67 -1.25
C GLY A 211 -26.71 -1.14 -1.28
N ILE A 212 -27.80 -0.41 -0.99
CA ILE A 212 -27.78 1.06 -0.94
C ILE A 212 -26.86 1.57 0.17
N PHE A 213 -26.80 0.87 1.30
CA PHE A 213 -25.88 1.19 2.38
C PHE A 213 -24.41 1.01 1.96
N LEU A 214 -24.06 -0.14 1.37
CA LEU A 214 -22.70 -0.46 0.93
C LEU A 214 -22.22 0.48 -0.19
N ASP A 215 -23.11 0.93 -1.07
CA ASP A 215 -22.78 1.91 -2.12
C ASP A 215 -22.46 3.31 -1.58
N ASN A 216 -22.87 3.61 -0.35
CA ASN A 216 -22.67 4.92 0.27
C ASN A 216 -21.52 4.98 1.28
N ILE A 217 -20.79 3.86 1.46
CA ILE A 217 -19.56 3.81 2.25
C ILE A 217 -18.32 3.76 1.35
N THR A 218 -17.19 4.24 1.87
CA THR A 218 -15.89 4.21 1.18
C THR A 218 -15.21 2.85 1.41
N ILE A 219 -14.27 2.46 0.53
CA ILE A 219 -13.56 1.18 0.63
C ILE A 219 -12.87 0.92 1.99
N ASP A 220 -12.31 1.96 2.62
CA ASP A 220 -11.77 1.90 3.98
C ASP A 220 -12.83 1.51 5.03
N LYS A 221 -14.05 2.07 4.89
CA LYS A 221 -15.18 1.76 5.77
C LYS A 221 -15.78 0.39 5.44
N LEU A 222 -15.73 -0.02 4.17
CA LEU A 222 -16.18 -1.33 3.73
C LEU A 222 -15.40 -2.45 4.44
N SER A 223 -14.09 -2.31 4.61
CA SER A 223 -13.28 -3.26 5.40
C SER A 223 -13.77 -3.39 6.85
N LYS A 224 -14.07 -2.27 7.52
CA LYS A 224 -14.59 -2.27 8.90
C LYS A 224 -15.96 -2.95 9.00
N VAL A 225 -16.85 -2.66 8.06
CA VAL A 225 -18.16 -3.31 7.97
C VAL A 225 -18.01 -4.80 7.68
N LEU A 226 -17.11 -5.18 6.77
CA LEU A 226 -16.85 -6.58 6.43
C LEU A 226 -16.29 -7.37 7.63
N ASN A 227 -15.36 -6.80 8.40
CA ASN A 227 -14.82 -7.46 9.60
C ASN A 227 -15.93 -7.77 10.61
N CYS A 228 -16.88 -6.84 10.77
CA CYS A 228 -18.05 -7.02 11.60
C CYS A 228 -18.95 -8.15 11.05
N LEU A 229 -19.35 -8.05 9.77
CA LEU A 229 -20.20 -9.05 9.11
C LEU A 229 -19.59 -10.46 9.09
N TYR A 230 -18.28 -10.55 8.98
CA TYR A 230 -17.55 -11.82 8.95
C TYR A 230 -17.85 -12.68 10.20
N ILE A 231 -18.11 -12.07 11.36
CA ILE A 231 -18.48 -12.79 12.59
C ILE A 231 -19.77 -13.59 12.40
N ILE A 232 -20.80 -12.98 11.77
CA ILE A 232 -22.06 -13.67 11.49
C ILE A 232 -21.88 -14.70 10.38
N PHE A 233 -21.12 -14.35 9.32
CA PHE A 233 -20.84 -15.28 8.23
C PHE A 233 -20.16 -16.56 8.74
N ASP A 234 -19.13 -16.44 9.57
CA ASP A 234 -18.43 -17.58 10.16
C ASP A 234 -19.35 -18.42 11.05
N LYS A 235 -20.21 -17.78 11.85
CA LYS A 235 -21.16 -18.46 12.74
C LYS A 235 -22.31 -19.17 12.01
N LYS A 236 -22.88 -18.55 10.97
CA LYS A 236 -24.03 -19.09 10.22
C LYS A 236 -23.61 -20.03 9.09
N SER A 237 -22.36 -19.98 8.64
CA SER A 237 -21.85 -20.86 7.61
C SER A 237 -21.70 -22.29 8.15
N LYS A 238 -22.54 -23.22 7.68
CA LYS A 238 -22.49 -24.64 8.07
C LYS A 238 -21.26 -25.37 7.50
N LYS A 239 -20.69 -24.87 6.40
CA LYS A 239 -19.48 -25.38 5.73
C LYS A 239 -18.76 -24.21 5.06
N THR A 240 -17.43 -24.18 5.16
CA THR A 240 -16.60 -23.23 4.43
C THR A 240 -16.85 -23.35 2.93
N ASN A 241 -17.36 -22.28 2.31
CA ASN A 241 -17.52 -22.15 0.86
C ASN A 241 -16.55 -21.12 0.29
N ASN A 242 -16.54 -20.94 -1.02
CA ASN A 242 -15.58 -20.02 -1.63
C ASN A 242 -15.84 -18.54 -1.29
N LYS A 243 -17.10 -18.11 -1.12
CA LYS A 243 -17.45 -16.72 -0.75
C LYS A 243 -16.87 -16.34 0.62
N ILE A 244 -17.00 -17.19 1.63
CA ILE A 244 -16.40 -16.90 2.94
C ILE A 244 -14.88 -16.94 2.89
N LYS A 245 -14.26 -17.83 2.10
CA LYS A 245 -12.80 -17.84 1.87
C LYS A 245 -12.33 -16.54 1.23
N PHE A 246 -12.98 -16.11 0.14
CA PHE A 246 -12.69 -14.86 -0.53
C PHE A 246 -12.75 -13.67 0.45
N LEU A 247 -13.88 -13.50 1.13
CA LEU A 247 -14.09 -12.39 2.07
C LEU A 247 -13.08 -12.42 3.22
N LYS A 248 -12.72 -13.60 3.72
CA LYS A 248 -11.68 -13.76 4.74
C LYS A 248 -10.32 -13.25 4.27
N TYR A 249 -9.87 -13.67 3.08
CA TYR A 249 -8.51 -13.40 2.61
C TYR A 249 -8.28 -11.95 2.21
N ILE A 250 -9.34 -11.20 1.87
CA ILE A 250 -9.21 -9.82 1.40
C ILE A 250 -9.45 -8.77 2.49
N ARG A 251 -10.10 -9.11 3.60
CA ARG A 251 -10.70 -8.13 4.53
C ARG A 251 -9.72 -7.09 5.07
N GLN A 252 -8.50 -7.50 5.42
CA GLN A 252 -7.45 -6.63 5.95
C GLN A 252 -6.83 -5.72 4.88
N LEU A 253 -6.88 -6.12 3.61
CA LEU A 253 -6.22 -5.47 2.48
C LEU A 253 -7.11 -4.50 1.72
N LEU A 254 -8.43 -4.57 1.90
CA LEU A 254 -9.40 -3.64 1.29
C LEU A 254 -9.07 -2.15 1.51
N PRO A 255 -8.69 -1.68 2.72
CA PRO A 255 -8.35 -0.27 2.93
C PRO A 255 -7.19 0.19 2.07
N ASP A 256 -6.25 -0.71 1.75
CA ASP A 256 -5.08 -0.36 0.97
C ASP A 256 -5.45 0.04 -0.45
N LEU A 257 -6.51 -0.52 -1.03
CA LEU A 257 -6.98 -0.17 -2.38
C LEU A 257 -7.29 1.33 -2.52
N SER A 258 -7.62 2.02 -1.42
CA SER A 258 -7.84 3.47 -1.43
C SER A 258 -6.60 4.26 -1.88
N ILE A 259 -5.39 3.77 -1.57
CA ILE A 259 -4.14 4.47 -1.87
C ILE A 259 -3.89 4.46 -3.37
N ILE A 260 -3.90 3.29 -4.02
CA ILE A 260 -3.70 3.20 -5.48
C ILE A 260 -4.87 3.81 -6.25
N ARG A 261 -6.12 3.70 -5.75
CA ARG A 261 -7.28 4.39 -6.34
C ARG A 261 -7.06 5.90 -6.36
N ASN A 262 -6.71 6.49 -5.22
CA ASN A 262 -6.50 7.93 -5.13
C ASN A 262 -5.25 8.35 -5.93
N ALA A 263 -4.17 7.56 -5.90
CA ALA A 263 -2.96 7.84 -6.68
C ALA A 263 -3.23 7.76 -8.19
N SER A 264 -4.12 6.88 -8.64
CA SER A 264 -4.49 6.73 -10.05
C SER A 264 -5.50 7.79 -10.51
N ALA A 265 -6.45 8.14 -9.64
CA ALA A 265 -7.46 9.17 -9.92
C ALA A 265 -6.93 10.61 -9.81
N HIS A 266 -5.77 10.81 -9.18
CA HIS A 266 -5.12 12.11 -9.04
C HIS A 266 -3.85 12.16 -9.90
N GLY A 267 -3.47 13.35 -10.37
CA GLY A 267 -2.38 13.53 -11.35
C GLY A 267 -0.96 13.30 -10.81
N ASN A 268 -0.74 12.32 -9.92
CA ASN A 268 0.59 11.93 -9.47
C ASN A 268 1.14 10.77 -10.32
N PRO A 269 2.47 10.72 -10.57
CA PRO A 269 3.12 9.55 -11.15
C PRO A 269 2.94 8.32 -10.27
N LEU A 270 2.37 7.24 -10.80
CA LEU A 270 2.06 6.04 -10.03
C LEU A 270 3.25 5.08 -9.94
N ILE A 271 3.93 4.83 -11.06
CA ILE A 271 5.10 3.94 -11.11
C ILE A 271 6.19 4.41 -10.13
N PRO A 272 6.63 5.70 -10.14
CA PRO A 272 7.61 6.18 -9.16
C PRO A 272 7.14 6.01 -7.71
N LEU A 273 5.85 6.17 -7.44
CA LEU A 273 5.30 6.03 -6.08
C LEU A 273 5.38 4.59 -5.56
N ILE A 274 5.09 3.60 -6.41
CA ILE A 274 5.22 2.16 -6.09
C ILE A 274 6.69 1.77 -5.88
N LEU A 275 7.58 2.31 -6.72
CA LEU A 275 8.99 1.97 -6.72
C LEU A 275 9.80 2.70 -5.64
N ASP A 276 9.29 3.80 -5.08
CA ASP A 276 10.00 4.62 -4.09
C ASP A 276 10.45 3.81 -2.86
N THR A 277 11.75 3.52 -2.77
CA THR A 277 12.36 2.86 -1.61
C THR A 277 12.51 3.81 -0.42
N TYR A 278 12.49 5.12 -0.64
CA TYR A 278 12.55 6.13 0.42
C TYR A 278 11.18 6.60 0.89
N TYR A 279 10.11 5.91 0.45
CA TYR A 279 8.73 6.25 0.81
C TYR A 279 8.55 6.39 2.32
N SER A 280 9.08 5.41 3.07
CA SER A 280 9.38 5.54 4.49
C SER A 280 10.86 5.89 4.63
N PRO A 281 11.21 7.07 5.16
CA PRO A 281 12.61 7.43 5.41
C PRO A 281 13.32 6.47 6.39
N ASN A 282 12.56 5.63 7.10
CA ASN A 282 13.08 4.56 7.94
C ASN A 282 13.36 3.25 7.21
N PHE A 283 13.04 3.12 5.93
CA PHE A 283 13.37 1.94 5.12
C PHE A 283 14.82 1.49 5.30
N SER A 284 15.75 2.44 5.38
CA SER A 284 17.19 2.17 5.57
C SER A 284 17.55 1.65 6.96
N VAL A 285 16.67 1.78 7.96
CA VAL A 285 16.79 1.24 9.30
C VAL A 285 16.02 -0.09 9.38
N ASP A 286 14.76 -0.08 8.95
CA ASP A 286 13.80 -1.17 9.11
C ASP A 286 14.12 -2.40 8.26
N LEU A 287 14.83 -2.24 7.13
CA LEU A 287 15.29 -3.34 6.29
C LEU A 287 16.70 -3.84 6.62
N LYS A 288 17.45 -3.14 7.48
CA LYS A 288 18.78 -3.60 7.94
C LYS A 288 18.68 -4.68 9.00
N ASP A 289 17.59 -4.68 9.76
CA ASP A 289 17.18 -5.80 10.60
C ASP A 289 15.93 -6.44 10.04
N VAL A 290 15.78 -7.74 10.22
CA VAL A 290 14.51 -8.43 9.98
C VAL A 290 13.62 -8.46 11.22
N PHE A 291 14.18 -8.22 12.40
CA PHE A 291 13.51 -8.09 13.70
C PHE A 291 13.92 -6.78 14.40
N PRO A 292 13.63 -5.61 13.81
CA PRO A 292 14.19 -4.37 14.32
C PRO A 292 13.64 -4.16 15.73
N SER A 293 14.51 -3.82 16.68
CA SER A 293 14.06 -3.37 18.01
C SER A 293 13.14 -2.12 17.90
N PHE A 294 13.22 -1.43 16.76
CA PHE A 294 12.37 -0.32 16.37
C PHE A 294 11.29 -0.79 15.40
N ASN A 295 10.12 -1.13 15.92
CA ASN A 295 8.90 -1.36 15.12
C ASN A 295 8.34 0.00 14.65
N SER A 296 8.85 0.51 13.51
CA SER A 296 8.36 1.73 12.86
C SER A 296 6.89 1.63 12.39
N GLY A 297 6.33 0.41 12.38
CA GLY A 297 4.95 0.06 12.08
C GLY A 297 4.45 -1.12 12.93
N ASN A 298 3.32 -1.73 12.55
CA ASN A 298 2.81 -2.95 13.19
C ASN A 298 3.79 -4.13 12.98
N ASN A 299 3.78 -5.12 13.87
CA ASN A 299 4.58 -6.32 13.66
C ASN A 299 4.13 -6.95 12.33
N VAL A 300 5.08 -7.27 11.45
CA VAL A 300 4.74 -7.88 10.15
C VAL A 300 4.03 -9.21 10.30
N GLU A 301 4.19 -9.85 11.46
CA GLU A 301 3.50 -11.09 11.83
C GLU A 301 1.99 -10.87 12.13
N ASP A 302 1.58 -9.64 12.47
CA ASP A 302 0.16 -9.29 12.69
C ASP A 302 -0.62 -9.10 11.37
N ILE A 303 0.08 -9.16 10.24
CA ILE A 303 -0.52 -9.09 8.91
C ILE A 303 -1.05 -10.48 8.57
N GLU A 304 -2.35 -10.63 8.33
CA GLU A 304 -2.99 -11.93 8.09
C GLU A 304 -2.38 -12.67 6.89
N ILE A 305 -2.01 -11.93 5.84
CA ILE A 305 -1.35 -12.48 4.65
C ILE A 305 0.13 -12.85 4.87
N PHE A 306 0.71 -12.51 6.03
CA PHE A 306 2.10 -12.85 6.32
C PHE A 306 2.36 -14.36 6.29
N GLY A 307 1.41 -15.18 6.78
CA GLY A 307 1.51 -16.64 6.71
C GLY A 307 1.71 -17.13 5.27
N PHE A 308 0.93 -16.59 4.33
CA PHE A 308 1.00 -16.91 2.90
C PHE A 308 2.32 -16.46 2.30
N ILE A 309 2.72 -15.21 2.55
CA ILE A 309 4.01 -14.66 2.07
C ILE A 309 5.18 -15.49 2.58
N ARG A 310 5.16 -15.82 3.88
CA ARG A 310 6.19 -16.60 4.57
C ARG A 310 6.28 -17.99 3.97
N TRP A 311 5.17 -18.70 3.85
CA TRP A 311 5.15 -20.03 3.28
C TRP A 311 5.66 -20.02 1.84
N THR A 312 5.09 -19.16 0.99
CA THR A 312 5.44 -19.06 -0.43
C THR A 312 6.92 -18.73 -0.62
N THR A 313 7.41 -17.69 0.06
CA THR A 313 8.82 -17.28 -0.05
C THR A 313 9.75 -18.42 0.35
N ARG A 314 9.45 -19.16 1.43
CA ARG A 314 10.25 -20.32 1.84
C ARG A 314 10.30 -21.40 0.74
N GLN A 315 9.18 -21.68 0.09
CA GLN A 315 9.14 -22.68 -1.00
C GLN A 315 9.93 -22.22 -2.22
N LEU A 316 9.79 -20.94 -2.60
CA LEU A 316 10.49 -20.40 -3.76
C LEU A 316 12.00 -20.29 -3.54
N VAL A 317 12.46 -19.92 -2.34
CA VAL A 317 13.90 -19.92 -2.00
C VAL A 317 14.45 -21.36 -2.03
N LYS A 318 13.72 -22.34 -1.49
CA LYS A 318 14.12 -23.76 -1.53
C LYS A 318 14.28 -24.28 -2.97
N ARG A 319 13.43 -23.82 -3.89
CA ARG A 319 13.48 -24.15 -5.32
C ARG A 319 14.56 -23.36 -6.08
N GLY A 320 15.27 -22.43 -5.43
CA GLY A 320 16.26 -21.56 -6.09
C GLY A 320 15.68 -20.49 -7.01
N ILE A 321 14.36 -20.25 -6.93
CA ILE A 321 13.64 -19.30 -7.79
C ILE A 321 13.86 -17.86 -7.32
N VAL A 322 13.91 -17.66 -6.01
CA VAL A 322 14.22 -16.35 -5.40
C VAL A 322 15.46 -16.48 -4.52
N GLY A 323 16.27 -15.42 -4.49
CA GLY A 323 17.51 -15.38 -3.72
C GLY A 323 17.26 -15.46 -2.21
N GLN A 324 18.19 -16.09 -1.50
CA GLN A 324 18.17 -16.14 -0.04
C GLN A 324 18.75 -14.84 0.53
N TYR A 325 18.00 -14.18 1.41
CA TYR A 325 18.47 -13.01 2.15
C TYR A 325 18.93 -13.40 3.57
N ALA A 326 20.01 -12.77 4.04
CA ALA A 326 20.57 -12.92 5.38
C ALA A 326 20.73 -14.38 5.86
N GLY A 327 21.05 -15.29 4.93
CA GLY A 327 21.37 -16.68 5.26
C GLY A 327 20.20 -17.54 5.78
N GLY A 328 18.94 -17.09 5.67
CA GLY A 328 17.80 -17.90 6.14
C GLY A 328 16.47 -17.67 5.41
N LEU A 329 15.69 -18.74 5.22
CA LEU A 329 14.38 -18.68 4.58
C LEU A 329 13.40 -17.77 5.35
N GLN A 330 13.44 -17.84 6.68
CA GLN A 330 12.63 -17.02 7.57
C GLN A 330 12.95 -15.53 7.42
N TYR A 331 14.24 -15.21 7.39
CA TYR A 331 14.72 -13.84 7.20
C TYR A 331 14.37 -13.31 5.81
N THR A 332 14.37 -14.16 4.79
CA THR A 332 13.96 -13.75 3.44
C THR A 332 12.48 -13.34 3.42
N ALA A 333 11.59 -14.14 4.03
CA ALA A 333 10.17 -13.81 4.14
C ALA A 333 9.91 -12.51 4.92
N LEU A 334 10.55 -12.36 6.09
CA LEU A 334 10.39 -11.16 6.91
C LEU A 334 10.89 -9.91 6.18
N TYR A 335 12.03 -10.00 5.50
CA TYR A 335 12.59 -8.91 4.72
C TYR A 335 11.63 -8.51 3.60
N TYR A 336 11.14 -9.49 2.84
CA TYR A 336 10.18 -9.24 1.76
C TYR A 336 8.91 -8.56 2.27
N THR A 337 8.30 -9.08 3.35
CA THR A 337 7.07 -8.48 3.89
C THR A 337 7.30 -7.04 4.28
N LYS A 338 8.41 -6.72 4.96
CA LYS A 338 8.74 -5.33 5.27
C LYS A 338 8.96 -4.49 4.02
N TYR A 339 9.69 -5.02 3.04
CA TYR A 339 9.94 -4.32 1.79
C TYR A 339 8.62 -3.93 1.13
N VAL A 340 7.65 -4.85 1.01
CA VAL A 340 6.33 -4.57 0.44
C VAL A 340 5.50 -3.62 1.31
N PHE A 341 5.40 -3.89 2.61
CA PHE A 341 4.42 -3.25 3.50
C PHE A 341 4.89 -1.92 4.11
N SER A 342 6.18 -1.58 4.00
CA SER A 342 6.75 -0.30 4.44
C SER A 342 6.46 0.88 3.50
N ASN A 343 6.16 0.61 2.23
CA ASN A 343 5.69 1.61 1.26
C ASN A 343 4.20 1.40 1.04
N ALA A 344 3.38 2.41 1.35
CA ALA A 344 1.93 2.27 1.33
C ALA A 344 1.38 2.09 -0.11
N ALA A 345 2.00 2.70 -1.12
CA ALA A 345 1.63 2.50 -2.52
C ALA A 345 2.04 1.12 -3.03
N ARG A 346 3.23 0.65 -2.64
CA ARG A 346 3.71 -0.71 -2.94
C ARG A 346 2.80 -1.77 -2.30
N ARG A 347 2.43 -1.59 -1.04
CA ARG A 347 1.46 -2.43 -0.34
C ARG A 347 0.12 -2.44 -1.06
N SER A 348 -0.39 -1.26 -1.43
CA SER A 348 -1.64 -1.12 -2.18
C SER A 348 -1.61 -1.82 -3.55
N PHE A 349 -0.49 -1.73 -4.26
CA PHE A 349 -0.27 -2.45 -5.50
C PHE A 349 -0.28 -3.97 -5.29
N PHE A 350 0.41 -4.48 -4.27
CA PHE A 350 0.35 -5.90 -3.90
C PHE A 350 -1.09 -6.32 -3.54
N SER A 351 -1.81 -5.51 -2.75
CA SER A 351 -3.20 -5.76 -2.36
C SER A 351 -4.15 -5.81 -3.56
N LEU A 352 -3.97 -4.93 -4.56
CA LEU A 352 -4.76 -4.94 -5.81
C LEU A 352 -4.68 -6.30 -6.52
N PHE A 353 -3.46 -6.81 -6.70
CA PHE A 353 -3.23 -8.09 -7.34
C PHE A 353 -3.70 -9.25 -6.46
N HIS A 354 -3.39 -9.23 -5.17
CA HIS A 354 -3.82 -10.28 -4.25
C HIS A 354 -5.35 -10.44 -4.23
N ILE A 355 -6.08 -9.33 -4.10
CA ILE A 355 -7.55 -9.34 -4.07
C ILE A 355 -8.10 -9.79 -5.44
N THR A 356 -7.48 -9.35 -6.53
CA THR A 356 -7.81 -9.80 -7.89
C THR A 356 -7.68 -11.32 -8.04
N PHE A 357 -6.54 -11.89 -7.67
CA PHE A 357 -6.31 -13.33 -7.80
C PHE A 357 -7.15 -14.14 -6.81
N CYS A 358 -7.44 -13.61 -5.61
CA CYS A 358 -8.44 -14.21 -4.73
C CYS A 358 -9.85 -14.22 -5.34
N TYR A 359 -10.22 -13.17 -6.09
CA TYR A 359 -11.50 -13.13 -6.79
C TYR A 359 -11.57 -14.22 -7.86
N PHE A 360 -10.51 -14.37 -8.67
CA PHE A 360 -10.41 -15.44 -9.67
C PHE A 360 -10.46 -16.84 -9.07
N GLU A 361 -9.75 -17.07 -7.97
CA GLU A 361 -9.68 -18.37 -7.31
C GLU A 361 -11.03 -18.81 -6.72
N PHE A 362 -11.81 -17.87 -6.17
CA PHE A 362 -12.94 -18.21 -5.29
C PHE A 362 -14.32 -17.82 -5.83
N ILE A 363 -14.44 -16.79 -6.67
CA ILE A 363 -15.77 -16.32 -7.11
C ILE A 363 -16.13 -16.76 -8.53
N GLU A 364 -15.14 -17.06 -9.37
CA GLU A 364 -15.23 -17.23 -10.83
C GLU A 364 -15.45 -15.90 -11.57
N ASP A 365 -14.50 -15.57 -12.46
CA ASP A 365 -14.54 -14.41 -13.35
C ASP A 365 -14.12 -14.87 -14.75
N ASN A 366 -14.98 -14.67 -15.74
CA ASN A 366 -14.66 -15.02 -17.12
C ASN A 366 -13.63 -14.07 -17.74
N ASN A 367 -13.35 -12.93 -17.09
CA ASN A 367 -12.40 -11.93 -17.57
C ASN A 367 -10.96 -12.20 -17.10
N TYR A 368 -10.67 -13.38 -16.56
CA TYR A 368 -9.32 -13.77 -16.14
C TYR A 368 -8.29 -13.53 -17.26
N LYS A 369 -8.56 -14.05 -18.46
CA LYS A 369 -7.62 -13.96 -19.58
C LYS A 369 -7.40 -12.51 -20.02
N GLU A 370 -8.48 -11.75 -20.19
CA GLU A 370 -8.43 -10.33 -20.54
C GLU A 370 -7.61 -9.53 -19.52
N PHE A 371 -7.85 -9.75 -18.22
CA PHE A 371 -7.06 -9.11 -17.17
C PHE A 371 -5.58 -9.47 -17.25
N ILE A 372 -5.24 -10.73 -17.50
CA ILE A 372 -3.85 -11.18 -17.60
C ILE A 372 -3.16 -10.55 -18.81
N ASP A 373 -3.84 -10.50 -19.96
CA ASP A 373 -3.35 -9.87 -21.18
C ASP A 373 -3.05 -8.38 -20.92
N GLU A 374 -4.03 -7.62 -20.39
CA GLU A 374 -3.85 -6.19 -20.05
C GLU A 374 -2.75 -5.97 -18.98
N ALA A 375 -2.72 -6.80 -17.94
CA ALA A 375 -1.74 -6.65 -16.87
C ALA A 375 -0.31 -6.95 -17.35
N ASN A 376 -0.16 -7.84 -18.35
CA ASN A 376 1.13 -8.16 -18.93
C ASN A 376 1.72 -7.04 -19.79
N ASP A 377 0.92 -6.07 -20.24
CA ASP A 377 1.43 -4.84 -20.89
C ASP A 377 2.33 -4.02 -19.94
N PHE A 378 2.16 -4.18 -18.63
CA PHE A 378 2.89 -3.42 -17.60
C PHE A 378 3.84 -4.27 -16.77
N ILE A 379 3.44 -5.50 -16.45
CA ILE A 379 4.18 -6.37 -15.52
C ILE A 379 4.98 -7.40 -16.29
N GLY A 380 4.40 -8.00 -17.33
CA GLY A 380 5.10 -8.89 -18.26
C GLY A 380 5.41 -10.31 -17.75
N MET A 381 4.80 -10.75 -16.65
CA MET A 381 5.24 -11.99 -15.98
C MET A 381 4.08 -12.83 -15.42
N LEU A 382 2.84 -12.50 -15.75
CA LEU A 382 1.66 -13.19 -15.24
C LEU A 382 1.25 -14.40 -16.09
N ASP A 383 1.63 -14.38 -17.37
CA ASP A 383 1.54 -15.51 -18.30
C ASP A 383 2.92 -15.69 -18.95
N LYS A 384 3.37 -16.92 -19.20
CA LYS A 384 4.67 -17.25 -19.83
C LYS A 384 4.60 -17.36 -21.36
N ASP A 385 3.39 -17.42 -21.93
CA ASP A 385 3.17 -17.75 -23.34
C ASP A 385 2.99 -16.52 -24.24
N LEU A 386 3.07 -15.30 -23.69
CA LEU A 386 2.95 -14.05 -24.44
C LEU A 386 4.32 -13.54 -24.92
N GLU A 387 4.44 -13.15 -26.20
CA GLU A 387 5.59 -12.38 -26.70
C GLU A 387 5.43 -10.91 -26.29
N TYR A 388 6.27 -10.42 -25.39
CA TYR A 388 5.95 -9.19 -24.64
C TYR A 388 6.51 -7.88 -25.23
N PRO A 389 5.72 -6.79 -25.27
CA PRO A 389 6.14 -5.48 -25.79
C PRO A 389 6.49 -4.42 -24.72
N TYR A 390 7.01 -4.79 -23.54
CA TYR A 390 7.35 -3.80 -22.49
C TYR A 390 8.83 -3.38 -22.47
N THR A 391 9.53 -3.48 -23.61
CA THR A 391 10.97 -3.20 -23.73
C THR A 391 11.40 -1.90 -23.03
N LEU A 392 10.57 -0.85 -23.07
CA LEU A 392 10.86 0.41 -22.40
C LEU A 392 10.85 0.32 -20.86
N LEU A 393 9.94 -0.47 -20.25
CA LEU A 393 9.92 -0.70 -18.80
C LEU A 393 11.08 -1.60 -18.35
N GLU A 394 11.48 -2.56 -19.20
CA GLU A 394 12.64 -3.41 -18.94
C GLU A 394 13.96 -2.61 -19.06
N GLU A 395 14.08 -1.74 -20.06
CA GLU A 395 15.24 -0.87 -20.24
C GLU A 395 15.34 0.23 -19.18
N SER A 396 14.23 0.64 -18.60
CA SER A 396 14.18 1.72 -17.62
C SER A 396 14.49 1.20 -16.22
N THR A 397 15.58 1.68 -15.62
CA THR A 397 16.04 1.18 -14.32
C THR A 397 15.86 2.18 -13.18
N HIS A 398 15.48 1.69 -12.01
CA HIS A 398 15.61 2.40 -10.74
C HIS A 398 16.53 1.59 -9.81
N GLN A 399 17.61 2.21 -9.33
CA GLN A 399 18.64 1.53 -8.52
C GLN A 399 19.20 0.27 -9.21
N GLU A 400 19.52 0.38 -10.51
CA GLU A 400 20.11 -0.69 -11.34
C GLU A 400 19.18 -1.90 -11.59
N ILE A 401 17.91 -1.82 -11.16
CA ILE A 401 16.89 -2.84 -11.38
C ILE A 401 15.80 -2.28 -12.30
N SER A 402 15.38 -3.04 -13.31
CA SER A 402 14.32 -2.65 -14.25
C SER A 402 12.96 -2.48 -13.54
N ILE A 403 12.06 -1.67 -14.12
CA ILE A 403 10.72 -1.43 -13.54
C ILE A 403 9.94 -2.74 -13.42
N THR A 404 9.95 -3.56 -14.46
CA THR A 404 9.35 -4.90 -14.52
C THR A 404 9.92 -5.82 -13.46
N LYS A 405 11.24 -5.82 -13.25
CA LYS A 405 11.86 -6.62 -12.19
C LYS A 405 11.48 -6.13 -10.79
N HIS A 406 11.26 -4.83 -10.60
CA HIS A 406 10.69 -4.34 -9.34
C HIS A 406 9.25 -4.82 -9.14
N PHE A 407 8.39 -4.75 -10.16
CA PHE A 407 7.03 -5.28 -10.08
C PHE A 407 7.01 -6.77 -9.75
N PHE A 408 7.88 -7.55 -10.39
CA PHE A 408 8.10 -8.95 -10.03
C PHE A 408 8.47 -9.13 -8.56
N ASN A 409 9.46 -8.37 -8.09
CA ASN A 409 9.92 -8.45 -6.71
C ASN A 409 8.83 -8.04 -5.71
N ILE A 410 7.75 -7.37 -6.15
CA ILE A 410 6.57 -7.05 -5.34
C ILE A 410 5.51 -8.13 -5.45
N LEU A 411 5.38 -8.83 -6.59
CA LEU A 411 4.24 -9.71 -6.87
C LEU A 411 4.57 -11.20 -6.88
N TYR A 412 5.85 -11.59 -6.81
CA TYR A 412 6.25 -12.99 -7.02
C TYR A 412 5.48 -14.01 -6.15
N PRO A 413 5.09 -13.76 -4.89
CA PRO A 413 4.34 -14.77 -4.14
C PRO A 413 3.00 -15.09 -4.79
N ILE A 414 2.33 -14.09 -5.34
CA ILE A 414 1.03 -14.23 -6.02
C ILE A 414 1.24 -14.92 -7.37
N VAL A 415 2.14 -14.39 -8.19
CA VAL A 415 2.39 -14.88 -9.56
C VAL A 415 2.74 -16.36 -9.56
N TYR A 416 3.73 -16.77 -8.78
CA TYR A 416 4.17 -18.18 -8.79
C TYR A 416 3.11 -19.14 -8.28
N THR A 417 2.42 -18.79 -7.20
CA THR A 417 1.45 -19.72 -6.61
C THR A 417 0.20 -19.83 -7.47
N PHE A 418 -0.19 -18.77 -8.18
CA PHE A 418 -1.29 -18.81 -9.12
C PHE A 418 -0.92 -19.56 -10.40
N SER A 419 0.22 -19.29 -11.02
CA SER A 419 0.67 -20.03 -12.22
C SER A 419 0.90 -21.53 -11.96
N ASP A 420 1.32 -21.90 -10.74
CA ASP A 420 1.47 -23.30 -10.34
C ASP A 420 0.12 -23.98 -9.96
N GLY A 421 -1.01 -23.27 -10.05
CA GLY A 421 -2.33 -23.79 -9.65
C GLY A 421 -2.45 -24.10 -8.15
N CYS A 422 -1.61 -23.49 -7.33
CA CYS A 422 -1.47 -23.77 -5.90
C CYS A 422 -1.93 -22.61 -5.00
N TYR A 423 -2.51 -21.56 -5.57
CA TYR A 423 -2.82 -20.31 -4.86
C TYR A 423 -3.77 -20.52 -3.67
N GLY A 424 -4.96 -21.09 -3.91
CA GLY A 424 -5.92 -21.38 -2.84
C GLY A 424 -5.36 -22.32 -1.77
N MET A 425 -4.61 -23.35 -2.17
CA MET A 425 -3.96 -24.28 -1.25
C MET A 425 -2.95 -23.57 -0.34
N PHE A 426 -2.12 -22.67 -0.89
CA PHE A 426 -1.12 -21.94 -0.12
C PHE A 426 -1.75 -20.94 0.86
N LEU A 427 -2.90 -20.36 0.50
CA LEU A 427 -3.70 -19.53 1.43
C LEU A 427 -4.27 -20.35 2.58
N ASP A 428 -4.80 -21.54 2.31
CA ASP A 428 -5.36 -22.42 3.34
C ASP A 428 -4.27 -22.94 4.30
N VAL A 429 -3.13 -23.42 3.78
CA VAL A 429 -1.99 -23.90 4.59
C VAL A 429 -1.44 -22.79 5.49
N ALA A 430 -1.37 -21.56 4.98
CA ALA A 430 -0.88 -20.42 5.76
C ALA A 430 -1.75 -20.12 6.99
N VAL A 431 -3.07 -20.30 6.86
CA VAL A 431 -4.01 -20.11 7.98
C VAL A 431 -3.80 -21.19 9.04
N GLU A 432 -3.62 -22.45 8.65
CA GLU A 432 -3.46 -23.56 9.60
C GLU A 432 -2.18 -23.44 10.42
N VAL A 433 -1.07 -23.06 9.77
CA VAL A 433 0.23 -22.86 10.42
C VAL A 433 0.22 -21.66 11.39
N SER A 434 -0.70 -20.71 11.23
CA SER A 434 -0.84 -19.57 12.16
C SER A 434 -1.57 -19.90 13.47
N LYS A 435 -2.24 -21.07 13.54
CA LYS A 435 -2.98 -21.54 14.72
C LYS A 435 -2.21 -22.54 15.59
N SER A 436 -1.05 -23.00 15.12
CA SER A 436 -0.10 -23.89 15.81
C SER A 436 1.09 -23.13 16.35
#